data_AF-A0A6N7W0R4-F1
#
_entry.id   AF-A0A6N7W0R4-F1
#
_cell.length_a   1.000
_cell.length_b   1.000
_cell.length_c   1.000
_cell.angle_alpha   90.00
_cell.angle_beta   90.00
_cell.angle_gamma   90.00
#
_symmetry.space_group_name_H-M   'P 1'
#
loop_
_entity.id
_entity.type
_entity.pdbx_description
1 polymer ?
#
loop_
_entity_poly.entity_id
_entity_poly.type
_entity_poly.pdbx_seq_one_letter_code
_entity_poly.pdbx_strand_id
1 'polypeptide(L)'
;MRRNADASSRAGNQCKGITGTGGDCKTILTQVKMLILIAPFIERKLMDELVEENLGKFTSIQELVSIVPFISRKTASQAAQLFADQNLTLEDIVSIAPFVNRDIVDKMAIACQHNIKNMQDIIPFAPFVSRDMLQQILNR
;
A
#
# COMPACT_ATOMS: atom_id res chain seq x y z
N MET A 1 24.82 52.24 50.59
CA MET A 1 23.43 51.74 50.67
C MET A 1 22.85 51.69 49.27
N ARG A 2 22.35 50.52 48.88
CA ARG A 2 21.64 50.27 47.61
C ARG A 2 20.32 51.05 47.57
N ARG A 3 19.89 51.49 46.40
CA ARG A 3 18.54 51.26 45.84
C ARG A 3 18.46 51.77 44.40
N ASN A 4 18.16 50.84 43.50
CA ASN A 4 17.93 51.03 42.07
C ASN A 4 16.66 51.85 41.83
N ALA A 5 16.68 52.68 40.79
CA ALA A 5 15.49 53.26 40.18
C ALA A 5 15.11 52.44 38.94
N ASP A 6 13.83 52.07 38.88
CA ASP A 6 13.17 51.44 37.74
C ASP A 6 13.33 52.26 36.46
N ALA A 7 13.79 51.60 35.41
CA ALA A 7 13.63 52.06 34.04
C ALA A 7 12.99 50.93 33.22
N SER A 8 11.67 51.02 33.14
CA SER A 8 10.81 50.37 32.16
C SER A 8 11.43 50.49 30.77
N SER A 9 11.77 49.36 30.13
CA SER A 9 11.90 49.32 28.68
C SER A 9 11.37 47.99 28.14
N ARG A 10 10.37 48.17 27.31
CA ARG A 10 9.43 47.23 26.71
C ARG A 10 10.16 46.47 25.60
N ALA A 11 10.83 45.36 25.93
CA ALA A 11 11.37 44.46 24.92
C ALA A 11 10.26 43.53 24.43
N GLY A 12 9.96 43.63 23.13
CA GLY A 12 8.80 43.05 22.47
C GLY A 12 8.61 41.57 22.75
N ASN A 13 7.38 41.22 23.09
CA ASN A 13 6.89 39.85 23.06
C ASN A 13 6.85 39.41 21.60
N GLN A 14 7.97 38.88 21.11
CA GLN A 14 8.05 38.29 19.79
C GLN A 14 7.32 36.95 19.89
N CYS A 15 6.02 36.98 19.63
CA CYS A 15 5.24 35.79 19.33
C CYS A 15 5.97 35.11 18.17
N LYS A 16 6.79 34.10 18.49
CA LYS A 16 7.19 33.10 17.51
C LYS A 16 5.88 32.45 17.10
N GLY A 17 5.32 32.96 16.01
CA GLY A 17 4.23 32.30 15.32
C GLY A 17 4.67 30.85 15.21
N ILE A 18 3.90 29.97 15.83
CA ILE A 18 3.91 28.57 15.45
C ILE A 18 3.49 28.66 13.99
N THR A 19 4.46 28.68 13.08
CA THR A 19 4.20 28.36 11.69
C THR A 19 3.81 26.90 11.76
N GLY A 20 2.54 26.67 12.08
CA GLY A 20 1.88 25.42 11.76
C GLY A 20 2.21 25.26 10.30
N THR A 21 3.08 24.30 10.02
CA THR A 21 3.26 23.82 8.66
C THR A 21 1.84 23.50 8.23
N GLY A 22 1.29 24.34 7.36
CA GLY A 22 0.07 24.04 6.64
C GLY A 22 0.41 22.80 5.85
N GLY A 23 0.27 21.64 6.48
CA GLY A 23 0.39 20.37 5.81
C GLY A 23 -0.75 20.38 4.83
N ASP A 24 -0.42 20.62 3.55
CA ASP A 24 -1.37 20.52 2.46
C ASP A 24 -2.21 19.27 2.72
N CYS A 25 -3.53 19.40 2.83
CA CYS A 25 -4.39 18.25 3.13
C CYS A 25 -4.14 17.10 2.12
N LYS A 26 -3.64 17.45 0.92
CA LYS A 26 -3.10 16.53 -0.09
C LYS A 26 -1.94 15.66 0.44
N THR A 27 -0.98 16.22 1.18
CA THR A 27 0.18 15.48 1.70
C THR A 27 -0.24 14.38 2.68
N ILE A 28 -1.24 14.64 3.54
CA ILE A 28 -1.78 13.64 4.47
C ILE A 28 -2.51 12.53 3.71
N LEU A 29 -3.34 12.88 2.72
CA LEU A 29 -4.07 11.93 1.89
C LEU A 29 -3.17 11.03 1.04
N THR A 30 -1.91 11.41 0.85
CA THR A 30 -0.96 10.62 0.06
C THR A 30 -0.21 9.54 0.84
N GLN A 31 -0.44 9.42 2.15
CA GLN A 31 0.10 8.30 2.93
C GLN A 31 -0.76 7.06 2.69
N VAL A 32 -0.14 5.92 2.34
CA VAL A 32 -0.85 4.65 2.11
C VAL A 32 -1.71 4.26 3.31
N LYS A 33 -1.26 4.52 4.55
CA LYS A 33 -2.05 4.30 5.77
C LYS A 33 -3.36 5.09 5.79
N MET A 34 -3.34 6.35 5.34
CA MET A 34 -4.55 7.16 5.25
C MET A 34 -5.49 6.61 4.18
N LEU A 35 -4.95 6.19 3.03
CA LEU A 35 -5.74 5.54 1.98
C LEU A 35 -6.46 4.29 2.50
N ILE A 36 -5.78 3.42 3.24
CA ILE A 36 -6.38 2.23 3.88
C ILE A 36 -7.54 2.62 4.80
N LEU A 37 -7.35 3.64 5.64
CA LEU A 37 -8.37 4.07 6.61
C LEU A 37 -9.64 4.63 5.96
N ILE A 38 -9.50 5.34 4.84
CA ILE A 38 -10.63 5.98 4.15
C ILE A 38 -11.26 5.11 3.06
N ALA A 39 -10.60 4.03 2.64
CA ALA A 39 -11.03 3.18 1.51
C ALA A 39 -12.51 2.74 1.57
N PRO A 40 -13.09 2.37 2.74
CA PRO A 40 -14.51 1.99 2.81
C PRO A 40 -15.51 3.13 2.60
N PHE A 41 -15.06 4.38 2.67
CA PHE A 41 -15.93 5.57 2.71
C PHE A 41 -15.85 6.44 1.45
N ILE A 42 -14.93 6.15 0.54
CA ILE A 42 -14.77 6.92 -0.71
C ILE A 42 -15.20 6.11 -1.92
N GLU A 43 -15.51 6.82 -3.01
CA GLU A 43 -15.90 6.17 -4.25
C GLU A 43 -14.74 5.38 -4.85
N ARG A 44 -15.03 4.18 -5.39
CA ARG A 44 -14.05 3.29 -6.02
C ARG A 44 -13.20 4.01 -7.08
N LYS A 45 -13.81 4.87 -7.90
CA LYS A 45 -13.11 5.63 -8.94
C LYS A 45 -12.09 6.60 -8.33
N LEU A 46 -12.46 7.30 -7.27
CA LEU A 46 -11.55 8.19 -6.55
C LEU A 46 -10.43 7.39 -5.85
N MET A 47 -10.76 6.22 -5.30
CA MET A 47 -9.75 5.33 -4.73
C MET A 47 -8.74 4.85 -5.79
N ASP A 48 -9.21 4.52 -7.00
CA ASP A 48 -8.33 4.16 -8.12
C ASP A 48 -7.35 5.30 -8.44
N GLU A 49 -7.86 6.53 -8.62
CA GLU A 49 -7.04 7.73 -8.89
C GLU A 49 -5.99 7.95 -7.79
N LEU A 50 -6.38 7.88 -6.52
CA LEU A 50 -5.47 8.04 -5.38
C LEU A 50 -4.39 6.96 -5.32
N VAL A 51 -4.72 5.71 -5.62
CA VAL A 51 -3.73 4.61 -5.66
C VAL A 51 -2.79 4.78 -6.83
N GLU A 52 -3.29 5.10 -8.02
CA GLU A 52 -2.48 5.31 -9.23
C GLU A 52 -1.46 6.44 -9.05
N GLU A 53 -1.86 7.56 -8.44
CA GLU A 53 -0.97 8.69 -8.12
C GLU A 53 0.08 8.35 -7.05
N ASN A 54 -0.13 7.30 -6.25
CA ASN A 54 0.70 6.96 -5.10
C ASN A 54 1.31 5.55 -5.18
N LEU A 55 1.36 4.93 -6.35
CA LEU A 55 1.90 3.58 -6.56
C LEU A 55 3.29 3.39 -5.92
N GLY A 56 4.19 4.35 -6.11
CA GLY A 56 5.55 4.29 -5.57
C GLY A 56 5.67 4.43 -4.05
N LYS A 57 4.55 4.64 -3.33
CA LYS A 57 4.52 4.76 -1.87
C LYS A 57 4.12 3.46 -1.18
N PHE A 58 3.61 2.47 -1.90
CA PHE A 58 3.36 1.15 -1.36
C PHE A 58 4.70 0.46 -1.08
N THR A 59 4.91 0.07 0.17
CA THR A 59 6.16 -0.54 0.63
C THR A 59 6.05 -2.04 0.86
N SER A 60 4.82 -2.56 0.95
CA SER A 60 4.56 -3.98 1.14
C SER A 60 3.28 -4.45 0.45
N ILE A 61 3.23 -5.74 0.14
CA ILE A 61 2.03 -6.40 -0.39
C ILE A 61 0.84 -6.32 0.57
N GLN A 62 1.09 -6.29 1.88
CA GLN A 62 0.06 -6.22 2.92
C GLN A 62 -0.71 -4.89 2.90
N GLU A 63 -0.01 -3.79 2.62
CA GLU A 63 -0.67 -2.50 2.38
C GLU A 63 -1.60 -2.57 1.16
N LEU A 64 -1.19 -3.26 0.10
CA LEU A 64 -2.02 -3.45 -1.09
C LEU A 64 -3.22 -4.37 -0.83
N VAL A 65 -3.02 -5.49 -0.14
CA VAL A 65 -4.09 -6.44 0.25
C VAL A 65 -5.21 -5.73 1.04
N SER A 66 -4.85 -4.74 1.86
CA SER A 66 -5.82 -3.95 2.62
C SER A 66 -6.70 -3.04 1.74
N ILE A 67 -6.24 -2.71 0.53
CA ILE A 67 -6.89 -1.77 -0.40
C ILE A 67 -7.60 -2.48 -1.55
N VAL A 68 -7.13 -3.66 -1.99
CA VAL A 68 -7.67 -4.33 -3.19
C VAL A 68 -9.20 -4.51 -3.25
N PRO A 69 -9.95 -4.68 -2.15
CA PRO A 69 -11.42 -4.75 -2.21
C PRO A 69 -12.09 -3.44 -2.67
N PHE A 70 -11.41 -2.31 -2.52
CA PHE A 70 -11.94 -0.96 -2.71
C PHE A 70 -11.48 -0.28 -4.01
N ILE A 71 -10.67 -0.96 -4.82
CA ILE A 71 -10.18 -0.50 -6.13
C ILE A 71 -10.64 -1.40 -7.27
N SER A 72 -10.43 -0.99 -8.51
CA SER A 72 -10.66 -1.81 -9.69
C SER A 72 -9.60 -2.90 -9.83
N ARG A 73 -9.95 -4.00 -10.51
CA ARG A 73 -9.01 -5.07 -10.86
C ARG A 73 -7.80 -4.55 -11.66
N LYS A 74 -8.03 -3.53 -12.51
CA LYS A 74 -6.98 -2.89 -13.31
C LYS A 74 -5.95 -2.22 -12.39
N THR A 75 -6.40 -1.33 -11.50
CA THR A 75 -5.53 -0.61 -10.57
C THR A 75 -4.85 -1.57 -9.58
N ALA A 76 -5.58 -2.58 -9.08
CA ALA A 76 -5.00 -3.63 -8.23
C ALA A 76 -3.88 -4.38 -8.94
N SER A 77 -4.06 -4.74 -10.22
CA SER A 77 -3.04 -5.43 -11.02
C SER A 77 -1.82 -4.56 -11.28
N GLN A 78 -2.02 -3.26 -11.53
CA GLN A 78 -0.92 -2.30 -11.70
C GLN A 78 -0.10 -2.16 -10.40
N ALA A 79 -0.75 -2.06 -9.24
CA ALA A 79 -0.06 -2.00 -7.97
C ALA A 79 0.64 -3.33 -7.61
N ALA A 80 -0.02 -4.47 -7.87
CA ALA A 80 0.54 -5.79 -7.61
C ALA A 80 1.79 -6.11 -8.44
N GLN A 81 1.91 -5.50 -9.63
CA GLN A 81 3.10 -5.64 -10.48
C GLN A 81 4.39 -5.14 -9.79
N LEU A 82 4.30 -4.23 -8.82
CA LEU A 82 5.45 -3.75 -8.03
C LEU A 82 6.03 -4.83 -7.11
N PHE A 83 5.23 -5.84 -6.78
CA PHE A 83 5.56 -6.91 -5.83
C PHE A 83 5.69 -8.28 -6.51
N ALA A 84 5.34 -8.40 -7.79
CA ALA A 84 5.16 -9.69 -8.46
C ALA A 84 6.45 -10.54 -8.54
N ASP A 85 7.62 -9.90 -8.56
CA ASP A 85 8.92 -10.57 -8.62
C ASP A 85 9.54 -10.80 -7.23
N GLN A 86 8.84 -10.41 -6.15
CA GLN A 86 9.31 -10.61 -4.78
C GLN A 86 9.03 -12.04 -4.30
N ASN A 87 9.82 -12.51 -3.35
CA ASN A 87 9.55 -13.77 -2.65
C ASN A 87 8.44 -13.56 -1.61
N LEU A 88 7.19 -13.55 -2.08
CA LEU A 88 5.99 -13.42 -1.26
C LEU A 88 5.67 -14.74 -0.53
N THR A 89 4.87 -14.64 0.53
CA THR A 89 4.28 -15.83 1.14
C THR A 89 3.13 -16.34 0.27
N LEU A 90 2.79 -17.62 0.39
CA LEU A 90 1.61 -18.16 -0.30
C LEU A 90 0.32 -17.49 0.17
N GLU A 91 0.26 -17.06 1.44
CA GLU A 91 -0.87 -16.31 2.01
C GLU A 91 -1.06 -14.94 1.35
N ASP A 92 0.04 -14.24 1.02
CA ASP A 92 -0.01 -12.99 0.26
C ASP A 92 -0.66 -13.21 -1.12
N ILE A 93 -0.24 -14.27 -1.83
CA ILE A 93 -0.79 -14.62 -3.14
C ILE A 93 -2.28 -14.93 -3.03
N VAL A 94 -2.67 -15.78 -2.09
CA VAL A 94 -4.07 -16.16 -1.86
C VAL A 94 -4.94 -14.94 -1.56
N SER A 95 -4.43 -14.00 -0.77
CA SER A 95 -5.18 -12.81 -0.35
C SER A 95 -5.42 -11.84 -1.51
N ILE A 96 -4.44 -11.70 -2.43
CA ILE A 96 -4.53 -10.73 -3.53
C ILE A 96 -5.13 -11.32 -4.81
N ALA A 97 -4.98 -12.63 -5.04
CA ALA A 97 -5.36 -13.30 -6.28
C ALA A 97 -6.80 -13.06 -6.77
N PRO A 98 -7.84 -12.98 -5.90
CA PRO A 98 -9.20 -12.67 -6.35
C PRO A 98 -9.35 -11.32 -7.04
N PHE A 99 -8.45 -10.38 -6.75
CA PHE A 99 -8.58 -8.96 -7.11
C PHE A 99 -7.68 -8.52 -8.25
N VAL A 100 -6.74 -9.36 -8.69
CA VAL A 100 -5.77 -9.01 -9.75
C VAL A 100 -5.95 -9.88 -10.98
N ASN A 101 -5.33 -9.50 -12.10
CA ASN A 101 -5.36 -10.30 -13.31
C ASN A 101 -4.54 -11.59 -13.12
N ARG A 102 -4.98 -12.65 -13.79
CA ARG A 102 -4.38 -13.98 -13.75
C ARG A 102 -2.89 -13.98 -14.09
N ASP A 103 -2.46 -13.17 -15.06
CA ASP A 103 -1.05 -13.07 -15.46
C ASP A 103 -0.15 -12.53 -14.34
N ILE A 104 -0.68 -11.70 -13.45
CA ILE A 104 0.05 -11.22 -12.27
C ILE A 104 0.18 -12.34 -11.23
N VAL A 105 -0.89 -13.11 -11.01
CA VAL A 105 -0.85 -14.27 -10.10
C VAL A 105 0.12 -15.33 -10.62
N ASP A 106 0.16 -15.56 -11.93
CA ASP A 106 1.12 -16.47 -12.56
C ASP A 106 2.57 -16.05 -12.29
N LYS A 107 2.89 -14.75 -12.42
CA LYS A 107 4.22 -14.21 -12.09
C LYS A 107 4.56 -14.43 -10.61
N MET A 108 3.64 -14.12 -9.70
CA MET A 108 3.83 -14.33 -8.26
C MET A 108 4.06 -15.81 -7.93
N ALA A 109 3.31 -16.71 -8.57
CA ALA A 109 3.43 -18.16 -8.37
C ALA A 109 4.78 -18.72 -8.89
N ILE A 110 5.32 -18.15 -9.98
CA ILE A 110 6.69 -18.43 -10.43
C ILE A 110 7.70 -17.93 -9.39
N ALA A 111 7.59 -16.67 -8.95
CA ALA A 111 8.54 -16.06 -8.03
C ALA A 111 8.60 -16.78 -6.66
N CYS A 112 7.48 -17.36 -6.23
CA CYS A 112 7.35 -18.06 -4.95
C CYS A 112 7.43 -19.59 -5.10
N GLN A 113 7.94 -20.08 -6.23
CA GLN A 113 7.88 -21.49 -6.57
C GLN A 113 8.52 -22.44 -5.55
N HIS A 114 9.63 -22.01 -4.93
CA HIS A 114 10.35 -22.78 -3.91
C HIS A 114 9.59 -22.86 -2.58
N ASN A 115 8.56 -22.04 -2.38
CA ASN A 115 7.70 -22.11 -1.20
C ASN A 115 6.60 -23.18 -1.35
N ILE A 116 6.33 -23.67 -2.56
CA ILE A 116 5.32 -24.69 -2.85
C ILE A 116 5.93 -26.07 -2.63
N LYS A 117 5.46 -26.80 -1.62
CA LYS A 117 5.99 -28.11 -1.22
C LYS A 117 5.08 -29.27 -1.62
N ASN A 118 3.78 -29.02 -1.72
CA ASN A 118 2.79 -30.06 -1.99
C ASN A 118 1.51 -29.46 -2.63
N MET A 119 0.57 -30.33 -3.00
CA MET A 119 -0.69 -29.90 -3.61
C MET A 119 -1.56 -29.00 -2.72
N GLN A 120 -1.51 -29.16 -1.39
CA GLN A 120 -2.30 -28.33 -0.46
C GLN A 120 -1.86 -26.87 -0.49
N ASP A 121 -0.61 -26.61 -0.84
CA ASP A 121 -0.09 -25.25 -1.02
C ASP A 121 -0.70 -24.57 -2.26
N ILE A 122 -1.07 -25.34 -3.29
CA ILE A 122 -1.55 -24.83 -4.59
C ILE A 122 -3.06 -24.59 -4.58
N ILE A 123 -3.83 -25.49 -3.95
CA ILE A 123 -5.30 -25.47 -3.94
C ILE A 123 -5.89 -24.07 -3.66
N PRO A 124 -5.40 -23.31 -2.65
CA PRO A 124 -5.97 -22.02 -2.29
C PRO A 124 -5.91 -20.95 -3.39
N PHE A 125 -4.88 -20.98 -4.25
CA PHE A 125 -4.73 -20.00 -5.33
C PHE A 125 -4.94 -20.59 -6.74
N ALA A 126 -5.18 -21.91 -6.85
CA ALA A 126 -5.42 -22.61 -8.12
C ALA A 126 -6.49 -21.97 -9.02
N PRO A 127 -7.63 -21.46 -8.51
CA PRO A 127 -8.65 -20.83 -9.36
C PRO A 127 -8.18 -19.56 -10.09
N PHE A 128 -7.08 -18.96 -9.64
CA PHE A 128 -6.61 -17.65 -10.08
C PHE A 128 -5.35 -17.69 -10.93
N VAL A 129 -4.71 -18.85 -11.07
CA VAL A 129 -3.57 -19.07 -11.97
C VAL A 129 -4.00 -19.71 -13.28
N SER A 130 -3.18 -19.60 -14.33
CA SER A 130 -3.42 -20.24 -15.61
C SER A 130 -3.19 -21.75 -15.55
N ARG A 131 -3.79 -22.47 -16.51
CA ARG A 131 -3.57 -23.91 -16.66
C ARG A 131 -2.11 -24.23 -16.93
N ASP A 132 -1.46 -23.43 -17.77
CA ASP A 132 -0.05 -23.62 -18.13
C ASP A 132 0.84 -23.43 -16.90
N MET A 133 0.53 -22.41 -16.08
CA MET A 133 1.20 -22.21 -14.80
C MET A 133 1.01 -23.37 -13.83
N LEU A 134 -0.22 -23.87 -13.68
CA LEU A 134 -0.50 -25.04 -12.84
C LEU A 134 0.28 -26.28 -13.32
N GLN A 135 0.34 -26.52 -14.63
CA GLN A 135 1.14 -27.61 -15.18
C GLN A 135 2.63 -27.44 -14.89
N GLN A 136 3.13 -26.21 -15.01
CA GLN A 136 4.53 -25.91 -14.70
C GLN A 136 4.85 -26.15 -13.22
N ILE A 137 3.94 -25.80 -12.30
CA ILE A 137 4.13 -26.00 -10.86
C ILE A 137 4.03 -27.49 -10.48
N LEU A 138 3.12 -28.24 -11.10
CA LEU A 138 2.88 -29.66 -10.79
C LEU A 138 3.92 -30.61 -11.38
N ASN A 139 4.54 -30.24 -12.51
CA ASN A 139 5.52 -31.07 -13.21
C ASN A 139 6.97 -30.77 -12.79
N ARG A 140 7.16 -30.14 -11.62
CA ARG A 140 8.49 -29.82 -11.07
C ARG A 140 9.20 -31.04 -10.50
#